data_AF-A0A4R5KCV5-F1
#
_entry.id   AF-A0A4R5KCV5-F1
#
_cell.length_a   1.000
_cell.length_b   1.000
_cell.length_c   1.000
_cell.angle_alpha   90.00
_cell.angle_beta   90.00
_cell.angle_gamma   90.00
#
_symmetry.space_group_name_H-M   'P 1'
#
loop_
_entity.id
_entity.type
_entity.pdbx_description
1 polymer ?
#
loop_
_entity_poly.entity_id
_entity_poly.type
_entity_poly.pdbx_seq_one_letter_code
_entity_poly.pdbx_strand_id
1 'polypeptide(L)'
;QSGPFEAEDTKRIKSGNRFLRYYLVEAANSVKNCDEEFGEYYRKKYKEVPKHQHKRALVLTARKLVRLVDVLLRNDQLYTPRRKVNNAKG
;
A
#
# COMPACT_ATOMS: atom_id res chain seq x y z
N GLN A 1 15.41 -11.47 35.58
CA GLN A 1 14.76 -10.28 35.00
C GLN A 1 14.36 -10.60 33.58
N SER A 2 13.05 -10.73 33.31
CA SER A 2 12.52 -10.95 31.97
C SER A 2 12.56 -9.64 31.18
N GLY A 3 13.15 -9.64 29.98
CA GLY A 3 13.22 -8.45 29.11
C GLY A 3 11.85 -7.95 28.65
N PRO A 4 11.78 -6.75 28.02
CA PRO A 4 10.52 -6.17 27.57
C PRO A 4 9.83 -7.10 26.57
N PHE A 5 8.63 -7.58 26.92
CA PHE A 5 7.78 -8.38 26.06
C PHE A 5 7.18 -7.48 24.97
N GLU A 6 7.72 -7.52 23.76
CA GLU A 6 7.05 -6.96 22.59
C GLU A 6 5.99 -7.94 22.09
N ALA A 7 4.72 -7.57 22.21
CA ALA A 7 3.61 -8.37 21.69
C ALA A 7 3.73 -8.50 20.16
N GLU A 8 3.81 -9.73 19.66
CA GLU A 8 4.04 -10.04 18.24
C GLU A 8 2.92 -9.55 17.31
N ASP A 9 1.71 -9.40 17.87
CA ASP A 9 0.51 -8.90 17.21
C ASP A 9 -0.02 -7.64 17.91
N THR A 10 0.11 -6.50 17.26
CA THR A 10 -0.60 -5.29 17.67
C THR A 10 -2.04 -5.37 17.19
N LYS A 11 -3.02 -5.40 18.10
CA LYS A 11 -4.45 -5.33 17.75
C LYS A 11 -4.72 -4.07 16.92
N ARG A 12 -5.14 -4.26 15.67
CA ARG A 12 -5.58 -3.15 14.81
C ARG A 12 -6.85 -2.54 15.40
N ILE A 13 -6.85 -1.22 15.59
CA ILE A 13 -8.06 -0.46 15.85
C ILE A 13 -9.02 -0.71 14.68
N LYS A 14 -10.21 -1.26 14.96
CA LYS A 14 -11.23 -1.59 13.95
C LYS A 14 -12.04 -0.34 13.56
N SER A 15 -11.41 0.82 13.44
CA SER A 15 -12.09 2.05 13.03
C SER A 15 -12.37 2.05 11.52
N GLY A 16 -13.42 2.81 11.14
CA GLY A 16 -13.83 3.02 9.75
C GLY A 16 -14.71 1.92 9.15
N ASN A 17 -15.17 2.14 7.91
CA ASN A 17 -16.07 1.25 7.20
C ASN A 17 -15.37 -0.08 6.82
N ARG A 18 -15.96 -1.21 7.25
CA ARG A 18 -15.42 -2.56 7.02
C ARG A 18 -15.37 -2.93 5.53
N PHE A 19 -16.41 -2.61 4.78
CA PHE A 19 -16.52 -2.92 3.35
C PHE A 19 -15.53 -2.10 2.54
N LEU A 20 -15.46 -0.79 2.81
CA LEU A 20 -14.51 0.08 2.13
C LEU A 20 -13.08 -0.41 2.31
N ARG A 21 -12.69 -0.75 3.55
CA ARG A 21 -11.35 -1.29 3.84
C ARG A 21 -11.10 -2.60 3.08
N TYR A 22 -12.08 -3.49 3.02
CA TYR A 22 -11.95 -4.76 2.32
C TYR A 22 -11.68 -4.53 0.83
N TYR A 23 -12.52 -3.73 0.17
CA TYR A 23 -12.39 -3.48 -1.26
C TYR A 23 -11.14 -2.68 -1.62
N LEU A 24 -10.65 -1.79 -0.75
CA LEU A 24 -9.37 -1.10 -0.98
C LEU A 24 -8.16 -2.06 -0.94
N VAL A 25 -8.22 -3.11 -0.12
CA VAL A 25 -7.17 -4.13 -0.08
C VAL A 25 -7.27 -5.04 -1.30
N GLU A 26 -8.47 -5.44 -1.70
CA GLU A 26 -8.69 -6.19 -2.94
C GLU A 26 -8.23 -5.42 -4.17
N ALA A 27 -8.56 -4.13 -4.26
CA ALA A 27 -8.09 -3.25 -5.32
C ALA A 27 -6.55 -3.19 -5.35
N ALA A 28 -5.89 -3.07 -4.19
CA ALA A 28 -4.43 -3.11 -4.12
C ALA A 28 -3.83 -4.45 -4.56
N ASN A 29 -4.53 -5.57 -4.32
CA ASN A 29 -4.12 -6.89 -4.79
C ASN A 29 -4.21 -7.03 -6.33
N SER A 30 -5.15 -6.34 -6.96
CA SER A 30 -5.24 -6.22 -8.41
C SER A 30 -4.18 -5.26 -8.97
N VAL A 31 -4.13 -4.03 -8.46
CA VAL A 31 -3.23 -2.96 -8.95
C VAL A 31 -1.76 -3.36 -8.87
N LYS A 32 -1.31 -4.11 -7.85
CA LYS A 32 0.09 -4.58 -7.79
C LYS A 32 0.50 -5.48 -8.97
N ASN A 33 -0.45 -6.08 -9.69
CA ASN A 33 -0.19 -6.93 -10.85
C ASN A 33 -0.33 -6.15 -12.17
N CYS A 34 -1.09 -5.05 -12.18
CA CYS A 34 -1.38 -4.26 -13.38
C CYS A 34 -0.49 -3.01 -13.51
N ASP A 35 0.00 -2.47 -12.39
CA ASP A 35 0.81 -1.26 -12.35
C ASP A 35 2.20 -1.56 -11.75
N GLU A 36 3.24 -1.27 -12.52
CA GLU A 36 4.63 -1.57 -12.15
C GLU A 36 5.05 -0.85 -10.85
N GLU A 37 4.65 0.40 -10.65
CA GLU A 37 5.05 1.21 -9.49
C GLU A 37 4.45 0.65 -8.19
N PHE A 38 3.22 0.13 -8.28
CA PHE A 38 2.57 -0.55 -7.17
C PHE A 38 3.13 -1.95 -6.95
N GLY A 39 3.48 -2.68 -8.02
CA GLY A 39 4.13 -3.98 -7.94
C GLY A 39 5.50 -3.91 -7.27
N GLU A 40 6.33 -2.94 -7.65
CA GLU A 40 7.64 -2.67 -7.02
C GLU A 40 7.49 -2.30 -5.55
N TYR A 41 6.55 -1.39 -5.26
CA TYR A 41 6.29 -0.99 -3.88
C TYR A 41 5.83 -2.18 -3.02
N TYR A 42 4.94 -3.03 -3.53
CA TYR A 42 4.51 -4.25 -2.86
C TYR A 42 5.71 -5.17 -2.58
N ARG A 43 6.56 -5.46 -3.58
CA ARG A 43 7.74 -6.33 -3.42
C ARG A 43 8.72 -5.77 -2.39
N LYS A 44 8.95 -4.45 -2.41
CA LYS A 44 9.77 -3.77 -1.41
C LYS A 44 9.21 -3.97 -0.01
N LYS A 45 7.91 -3.69 0.19
CA LYS A 45 7.26 -3.88 1.50
C LYS A 45 7.18 -5.33 1.94
N TYR A 46 7.04 -6.26 1.01
CA TYR A 46 7.08 -7.69 1.31
C TYR A 46 8.42 -8.11 1.92
N LYS A 47 9.55 -7.63 1.34
CA LYS A 47 10.90 -7.91 1.84
C LYS A 47 11.22 -7.20 3.17
N GLU A 48 10.71 -5.99 3.38
CA GLU A 48 10.95 -5.21 4.60
C GLU A 48 10.16 -5.73 5.81
N VAL A 49 9.08 -6.47 5.59
CA VAL A 49 8.21 -6.94 6.67
C VAL A 49 8.73 -8.27 7.24
N PRO A 50 8.92 -8.39 8.57
CA PRO A 50 9.42 -9.63 9.16
C PRO A 50 8.33 -10.71 9.32
N LYS A 51 7.06 -10.33 9.53
CA LYS A 51 5.94 -11.25 9.83
C LYS A 51 4.67 -10.86 9.07
N HIS A 52 3.85 -11.84 8.69
CA HIS A 52 2.63 -11.63 7.88
C HIS A 52 2.89 -10.77 6.62
N GLN A 53 4.02 -11.05 5.96
CA GLN A 53 4.58 -10.28 4.84
C GLN A 53 3.53 -9.92 3.80
N HIS A 54 2.81 -10.92 3.29
CA HIS A 54 1.80 -10.71 2.27
C HIS A 54 0.71 -9.72 2.71
N LYS A 55 0.08 -9.98 3.86
CA LYS A 55 -1.02 -9.16 4.38
C LYS A 55 -0.57 -7.75 4.73
N ARG A 56 0.59 -7.59 5.39
CA ARG A 56 1.12 -6.27 5.76
C ARG A 56 1.56 -5.48 4.53
N ALA A 57 2.24 -6.11 3.57
CA ALA A 57 2.62 -5.49 2.30
C ALA A 57 1.38 -5.03 1.52
N LEU A 58 0.36 -5.88 1.39
CA LEU A 58 -0.91 -5.50 0.74
C LEU A 58 -1.59 -4.31 1.41
N VAL A 59 -1.66 -4.27 2.75
CA VAL A 59 -2.24 -3.14 3.47
C VAL A 59 -1.45 -1.85 3.25
N LEU A 60 -0.12 -1.93 3.19
CA LEU A 60 0.73 -0.78 2.87
C LEU A 60 0.54 -0.31 1.43
N THR A 61 0.39 -1.25 0.48
CA THR A 61 0.07 -0.95 -0.91
C THR A 61 -1.31 -0.31 -1.05
N ALA A 62 -2.32 -0.81 -0.34
CA ALA A 62 -3.64 -0.19 -0.27
C ALA A 62 -3.57 1.24 0.29
N ARG A 63 -2.75 1.48 1.31
CA ARG A 63 -2.53 2.84 1.84
C ARG A 63 -1.86 3.76 0.82
N LYS A 64 -0.95 3.25 -0.02
CA LYS A 64 -0.38 4.01 -1.15
C LYS A 64 -1.46 4.33 -2.19
N LEU A 65 -2.31 3.36 -2.54
CA LEU A 65 -3.39 3.51 -3.51
C LEU A 65 -4.42 4.55 -3.06
N VAL A 66 -4.85 4.48 -1.79
CA VAL A 66 -5.81 5.43 -1.22
C VAL A 66 -5.31 6.87 -1.32
N ARG A 67 -4.01 7.11 -1.07
CA ARG A 67 -3.43 8.45 -1.20
C ARG A 67 -3.48 8.96 -2.64
N LEU A 68 -3.20 8.08 -3.61
CA LEU A 68 -3.33 8.44 -5.03
C LEU A 68 -4.79 8.82 -5.35
N VAL A 69 -5.75 7.98 -4.98
CA VAL A 69 -7.17 8.23 -5.22
C VAL A 69 -7.64 9.53 -4.55
N ASP A 70 -7.26 9.78 -3.29
CA ASP A 70 -7.58 11.02 -2.56
C ASP A 70 -7.02 12.26 -3.27
N VAL A 71 -5.77 12.23 -3.74
CA VAL A 71 -5.17 13.35 -4.48
C VAL A 71 -5.87 13.57 -5.82
N LEU A 72 -6.17 12.50 -6.57
CA LEU A 72 -6.88 12.60 -7.84
C LEU A 72 -8.28 13.21 -7.67
N LEU A 73 -9.03 12.75 -6.67
CA LEU A 73 -10.37 13.27 -6.38
C LEU A 73 -10.34 14.72 -5.91
N ARG A 74 -9.38 15.11 -5.06
CA ARG A 74 -9.25 16.50 -4.60
C ARG A 74 -8.90 17.48 -5.72
N ASN A 75 -8.19 17.00 -6.73
CA ASN A 75 -7.74 17.81 -7.86
C ASN A 75 -8.64 17.68 -9.09
N ASP A 76 -9.76 16.94 -9.00
CA ASP A 76 -10.62 16.57 -10.14
C ASP A 76 -9.83 16.03 -11.34
N GLN A 77 -8.81 15.22 -11.04
CA GLN A 77 -7.83 14.77 -12.03
C GLN A 77 -8.06 13.30 -12.37
N LEU A 78 -8.06 12.99 -13.67
CA LEU A 78 -7.99 11.60 -14.11
C LEU A 78 -6.62 10.99 -13.81
N TYR A 79 -6.61 9.68 -13.55
CA TYR A 79 -5.36 8.93 -13.42
C TYR A 79 -4.64 8.94 -14.76
N THR A 80 -3.45 9.52 -14.78
CA THR A 80 -2.51 9.39 -15.89
C THR A 80 -1.28 8.67 -15.35
N PRO A 81 -1.01 7.42 -15.79
CA PRO A 81 0.23 6.75 -15.45
C PRO A 81 1.35 7.67 -15.91
N ARG A 82 2.21 8.11 -14.99
CA ARG A 82 3.31 9.01 -15.33
C ARG A 82 4.08 8.37 -16.49
N ARG A 83 4.17 9.04 -17.65
CA ARG A 83 5.34 8.85 -18.51
C ARG A 83 6.52 9.09 -17.57
N LYS A 84 7.30 8.05 -17.27
CA LYS A 84 8.60 8.22 -16.61
C LYS A 84 9.35 9.20 -17.51
N VAL A 85 9.36 10.49 -17.15
CA VAL A 85 10.26 11.46 -17.76
C VAL A 85 11.63 10.95 -17.35
N ASN A 86 12.24 10.17 -18.23
CA ASN A 86 13.63 9.81 -18.13
C ASN A 86 14.36 11.14 -18.19
N ASN A 87 14.69 11.71 -17.03
CA ASN A 87 15.70 12.75 -16.95
C ASN A 87 17.01 12.05 -17.32
N ALA A 88 17.24 11.92 -18.63
CA ALA A 88 18.56 11.64 -19.18
C ALA A 88 19.45 12.77 -18.65
N LYS A 89 20.24 12.44 -17.63
CA LYS A 89 21.35 13.29 -17.22
C LYS A 89 22.32 13.31 -18.41
N GLY A 90 22.48 14.48 -19.01
CA GLY A 90 23.64 14.80 -19.83
C GLY A 90 24.90 14.91 -18.98
#